data_AF-A0AAW4YW19-F1
#
_entry.id   AF-A0AAW4YW19-F1
#
_cell.length_a   1.000
_cell.length_b   1.000
_cell.length_c   1.000
_cell.angle_alpha   90.00
_cell.angle_beta   90.00
_cell.angle_gamma   90.00
#
_symmetry.space_group_name_H-M   'P 1'
#
loop_
_entity.id
_entity.type
_entity.pdbx_description
1 polymer ?
#
loop_
_entity_poly.entity_id
_entity_poly.type
_entity_poly.pdbx_seq_one_letter_code
_entity_poly.pdbx_strand_id
1 'polypeptide(L)'
;MDATSVTCSTSATALELDELIDSLVASHRSFVDDLPYVGSSGCLAATRALVKEEVGVLDARLSGEEDRSHLQRLEAWLEQEMVRLEPWFDERGEPRPSWIVGRQVLPLCDRQRLIMTSALDLEPSDPMVSRCLDPGFDLVSLLVGLYVRDETRLAHYALDRYLRLSGDYSLMRLISVFAVCRCLAGARRALQRSESGREPAFRLAEIMTECRRYLDLAEQVSNFRFPPLIIGVGVSGSGKSRFMAEIVERLGAVRLCSDAERRRLFGIDPQAVEFDEGVDIFSAESTERTYQRLASLAGLLLNAGIPTCIDATCLTRAQRQLLRQQGEARGLPVLIVSFEADDETLETRIIKRAHRQGVDPVTSLEVLQHQRRLFEDFHDEERQHLLRLDTTAENATDTLAMLIQQRIFVG
;
A
#
# COMPACT_ATOMS: atom_id res chain seq x y z
N MET A 1 31.06 -3.08 12.10
CA MET A 1 31.11 -4.37 12.81
C MET A 1 29.98 -5.20 12.25
N ASP A 2 30.34 -6.36 11.73
CA ASP A 2 29.73 -7.00 10.56
C ASP A 2 28.26 -7.36 10.73
N ALA A 3 27.47 -6.98 9.71
CA ALA A 3 26.12 -7.45 9.50
C ALA A 3 26.17 -8.93 9.13
N THR A 4 25.94 -9.79 10.11
CA THR A 4 25.72 -11.22 9.92
C THR A 4 24.45 -11.43 9.12
N SER A 5 24.60 -11.60 7.81
CA SER A 5 23.58 -12.17 6.93
C SER A 5 23.30 -13.61 7.38
N VAL A 6 22.26 -13.80 8.19
CA VAL A 6 21.79 -15.15 8.54
C VAL A 6 21.09 -15.71 7.31
N THR A 7 21.78 -16.58 6.57
CA THR A 7 21.20 -17.38 5.50
C THR A 7 20.30 -18.45 6.11
N CYS A 8 19.08 -18.57 5.61
CA CYS A 8 18.09 -19.51 6.12
C CYS A 8 18.54 -20.96 5.84
N SER A 9 18.99 -21.70 6.86
CA SER A 9 19.25 -23.13 6.76
C SER A 9 18.14 -23.97 7.39
N THR A 10 17.48 -24.74 6.53
CA THR A 10 16.79 -26.04 6.73
C THR A 10 15.46 -26.14 7.50
N SER A 11 14.45 -26.59 6.76
CA SER A 11 13.24 -27.38 7.11
C SER A 11 11.89 -26.70 7.36
N ALA A 12 11.79 -25.37 7.31
CA ALA A 12 10.53 -24.67 7.07
C ALA A 12 10.68 -23.83 5.80
N THR A 13 9.84 -24.07 4.79
CA THR A 13 9.85 -23.28 3.55
C THR A 13 9.45 -21.84 3.88
N ALA A 14 10.41 -20.92 3.87
CA ALA A 14 10.13 -19.50 4.03
C ALA A 14 9.21 -18.99 2.93
N LEU A 15 8.40 -17.97 3.22
CA LEU A 15 7.59 -17.30 2.21
C LEU A 15 8.37 -16.11 1.66
N GLU A 16 8.43 -16.00 0.33
CA GLU A 16 8.84 -14.74 -0.30
C GLU A 16 7.70 -13.72 -0.20
N LEU A 17 8.04 -12.43 -0.15
CA LEU A 17 7.05 -11.35 0.03
C LEU A 17 5.94 -11.38 -1.02
N ASP A 18 6.26 -11.64 -2.28
CA ASP A 18 5.28 -11.75 -3.36
C ASP A 18 4.32 -12.92 -3.13
N GLU A 19 4.82 -14.08 -2.68
CA GLU A 19 4.00 -15.27 -2.40
C GLU A 19 3.04 -15.03 -1.24
N LEU A 20 3.50 -14.34 -0.19
CA LEU A 20 2.65 -13.95 0.93
C LEU A 20 1.53 -13.02 0.46
N ILE A 21 1.85 -11.97 -0.29
CA ILE A 21 0.85 -10.99 -0.75
C ILE A 21 -0.17 -11.67 -1.67
N ASP A 22 0.27 -12.52 -2.59
CA ASP A 22 -0.61 -13.25 -3.49
C ASP A 22 -1.54 -14.20 -2.69
N SER A 23 -1.01 -14.86 -1.65
CA SER A 23 -1.80 -15.71 -0.75
C SER A 23 -2.83 -14.92 0.08
N LEU A 24 -2.46 -13.75 0.61
CA LEU A 24 -3.38 -12.86 1.32
C LEU A 24 -4.50 -12.40 0.38
N VAL A 25 -4.15 -11.95 -0.82
CA VAL A 25 -5.13 -11.47 -1.80
C VAL A 25 -6.09 -12.58 -2.21
N ALA A 26 -5.58 -13.78 -2.49
CA ALA A 26 -6.41 -14.95 -2.78
C ALA A 26 -7.37 -15.25 -1.61
N SER A 27 -6.87 -15.26 -0.37
CA SER A 27 -7.67 -15.51 0.83
C SER A 27 -8.62 -14.37 1.21
N HIS A 28 -8.38 -13.13 0.80
CA HIS A 28 -9.30 -12.04 1.11
C HIS A 28 -10.40 -11.95 0.03
N ARG A 29 -10.09 -12.37 -1.21
CA ARG A 29 -11.05 -12.47 -2.33
C ARG A 29 -11.95 -13.70 -2.26
N SER A 30 -11.40 -14.89 -1.95
CA SER A 30 -12.12 -16.17 -2.06
C SER A 30 -13.22 -16.36 -1.02
N PHE A 31 -13.17 -15.64 0.10
CA PHE A 31 -14.11 -15.81 1.22
C PHE A 31 -15.32 -14.86 1.14
N VAL A 32 -15.62 -14.36 -0.06
CA VAL A 32 -16.90 -13.67 -0.31
C VAL A 32 -18.09 -14.65 -0.29
N ASP A 33 -17.88 -15.97 -0.46
CA ASP A 33 -19.01 -16.91 -0.67
C ASP A 33 -19.25 -18.04 0.35
N ASP A 34 -18.34 -18.42 1.28
CA ASP A 34 -18.56 -19.67 2.06
C ASP A 34 -17.97 -19.71 3.48
N LEU A 35 -18.49 -18.91 4.42
CA LEU A 35 -18.38 -19.26 5.86
C LEU A 35 -19.64 -18.85 6.65
N PRO A 36 -20.24 -19.76 7.44
CA PRO A 36 -21.34 -19.45 8.33
C PRO A 36 -20.77 -18.90 9.64
N TYR A 37 -20.35 -17.63 9.68
CA TYR A 37 -20.11 -16.94 10.94
C TYR A 37 -21.30 -16.05 11.27
N VAL A 38 -22.07 -16.47 12.28
CA VAL A 38 -23.13 -15.68 12.93
C VAL A 38 -22.55 -15.17 14.25
N GLY A 39 -21.56 -14.28 14.17
CA GLY A 39 -21.15 -13.47 15.31
C GLY A 39 -22.03 -12.22 15.35
N SER A 40 -22.62 -11.92 16.50
CA SER A 40 -23.58 -10.82 16.67
C SER A 40 -22.95 -9.40 16.65
N SER A 41 -21.74 -9.24 16.11
CA SER A 41 -20.94 -8.03 16.26
C SER A 41 -20.09 -7.76 15.00
N GLY A 42 -20.39 -6.68 14.28
CA GLY A 42 -19.65 -6.27 13.09
C GLY A 42 -18.21 -5.82 13.37
N CYS A 43 -17.45 -5.54 12.29
CA CYS A 43 -16.03 -5.18 12.34
C CYS A 43 -15.69 -4.06 13.34
N LEU A 44 -16.55 -3.04 13.45
CA LEU A 44 -16.36 -1.93 14.40
C LEU A 44 -16.36 -2.40 15.86
N ALA A 45 -17.34 -3.22 16.24
CA ALA A 45 -17.48 -3.70 17.60
C ALA A 45 -16.36 -4.70 17.96
N ALA A 46 -15.94 -5.54 17.01
CA ALA A 46 -14.76 -6.40 17.18
C ALA A 46 -13.47 -5.58 17.39
N THR A 47 -13.31 -4.49 16.62
CA THR A 47 -12.17 -3.56 16.75
C THR A 47 -12.19 -2.82 18.09
N ARG A 48 -13.34 -2.29 18.53
CA ARG A 48 -13.49 -1.66 19.85
C ARG A 48 -13.12 -2.62 21.00
N ALA A 49 -13.54 -3.88 20.89
CA ALA A 49 -13.21 -4.90 21.88
C ALA A 49 -11.70 -5.20 21.94
N LEU A 50 -11.03 -5.23 20.78
CA LEU A 50 -9.57 -5.35 20.69
C LEU A 50 -8.90 -4.15 21.37
N VAL A 51 -9.26 -2.91 21.00
CA VAL A 51 -8.68 -1.69 21.58
C VAL A 51 -8.77 -1.69 23.11
N LYS A 52 -9.96 -1.99 23.65
CA LYS A 52 -10.17 -2.04 25.10
C LYS A 52 -9.28 -3.05 25.81
N GLU A 53 -9.07 -4.23 25.21
CA GLU A 53 -8.16 -5.23 25.78
C GLU A 53 -6.71 -4.75 25.72
N GLU A 54 -6.25 -4.27 24.56
CA GLU A 54 -4.87 -3.85 24.35
C GLU A 54 -4.48 -2.69 25.28
N VAL A 55 -5.32 -1.65 25.35
CA VAL A 55 -5.09 -0.50 26.23
C VAL A 55 -5.09 -0.93 27.70
N GLY A 56 -6.06 -1.75 28.12
CA GLY A 56 -6.15 -2.20 29.51
C GLY A 56 -4.92 -3.00 29.98
N VAL A 57 -4.35 -3.84 29.11
CA VAL A 57 -3.12 -4.59 29.44
C VAL A 57 -1.90 -3.68 29.43
N LEU A 58 -1.80 -2.76 28.47
CA LEU A 58 -0.70 -1.81 28.38
C LEU A 58 -0.67 -0.86 29.59
N ASP A 59 -1.80 -0.27 29.97
CA ASP A 59 -1.89 0.65 31.11
C ASP A 59 -1.44 -0.02 32.42
N ALA A 60 -1.81 -1.28 32.63
CA ALA A 60 -1.41 -2.07 33.79
C ALA A 60 0.10 -2.41 33.83
N ARG A 61 0.79 -2.41 32.68
CA ARG A 61 2.20 -2.82 32.57
C ARG A 61 3.17 -1.66 32.37
N LEU A 62 2.71 -0.55 31.79
CA LEU A 62 3.51 0.66 31.65
C LEU A 62 3.75 1.30 33.02
N SER A 63 5.00 1.66 33.29
CA SER A 63 5.43 2.21 34.58
C SER A 63 5.76 3.71 34.51
N GLY A 64 6.12 4.23 33.33
CA GLY A 64 6.45 5.64 33.11
C GLY A 64 5.22 6.52 32.86
N GLU A 65 5.19 7.72 33.46
CA GLU A 65 4.13 8.70 33.28
C GLU A 65 4.02 9.19 31.82
N GLU A 66 5.15 9.35 31.15
CA GLU A 66 5.23 9.73 29.74
C GLU A 66 4.64 8.64 28.83
N ASP A 67 5.02 7.38 29.02
CA ASP A 67 4.52 6.25 28.23
C ASP A 67 3.00 6.06 28.41
N ARG A 68 2.48 6.23 29.64
CA ARG A 68 1.03 6.19 29.89
C ARG A 68 0.29 7.36 29.26
N SER A 69 0.85 8.56 29.35
CA SER A 69 0.28 9.75 28.70
C SER A 69 0.22 9.57 27.18
N HIS A 70 1.25 8.97 26.60
CA HIS A 70 1.29 8.63 25.17
C HIS A 70 0.17 7.63 24.82
N LEU A 71 0.04 6.54 25.57
CA LEU A 71 -1.04 5.55 25.38
C LEU A 71 -2.44 6.20 25.46
N GLN A 72 -2.67 7.08 26.43
CA GLN A 72 -3.95 7.78 26.59
C GLN A 72 -4.29 8.68 25.39
N ARG A 73 -3.29 9.35 24.78
CA ARG A 73 -3.50 10.11 23.54
C ARG A 73 -3.93 9.20 22.38
N LEU A 74 -3.31 8.03 22.25
CA LEU A 74 -3.65 7.06 21.21
C LEU A 74 -5.03 6.44 21.43
N GLU A 75 -5.41 6.14 22.68
CA GLU A 75 -6.75 5.66 23.03
C GLU A 75 -7.82 6.71 22.67
N ALA A 76 -7.64 7.96 23.11
CA ALA A 76 -8.56 9.05 22.79
C ALA A 76 -8.68 9.27 21.27
N TRP A 77 -7.57 9.17 20.54
CA TRP A 77 -7.58 9.24 19.08
C TRP A 77 -8.36 8.08 18.46
N LEU A 78 -8.13 6.83 18.91
CA LEU A 78 -8.86 5.66 18.43
C LEU A 78 -10.36 5.78 18.66
N GLU A 79 -10.78 6.24 19.83
CA GLU A 79 -12.20 6.44 20.16
C GLU A 79 -12.85 7.45 19.21
N GLN A 80 -12.19 8.58 18.94
CA GLN A 80 -12.68 9.60 18.00
C GLN A 80 -12.76 9.07 16.58
N GLU A 81 -11.71 8.38 16.12
CA GLU A 81 -11.64 7.86 14.76
C GLU A 81 -12.64 6.73 14.50
N MET A 82 -12.86 5.84 15.48
CA MET A 82 -13.88 4.79 15.39
C MET A 82 -15.30 5.35 15.35
N VAL A 83 -15.56 6.53 15.92
CA VAL A 83 -16.84 7.24 15.73
C VAL A 83 -16.89 7.90 14.35
N ARG A 84 -15.84 8.62 13.95
CA ARG A 84 -15.77 9.32 12.67
C ARG A 84 -15.89 8.38 11.47
N LEU A 85 -15.31 7.18 11.58
CA LEU A 85 -15.20 6.20 10.51
C LEU A 85 -16.25 5.08 10.59
N GLU A 86 -17.22 5.16 11.51
CA GLU A 86 -18.27 4.14 11.69
C GLU A 86 -18.95 3.72 10.37
N PRO A 87 -19.36 4.64 9.46
CA PRO A 87 -19.94 4.24 8.18
C PRO A 87 -19.01 3.39 7.30
N TRP A 88 -17.70 3.61 7.40
CA TRP A 88 -16.71 2.84 6.63
C TRP A 88 -16.47 1.47 7.23
N PHE A 89 -16.65 1.29 8.53
CA PHE A 89 -16.64 -0.03 9.14
C PHE A 89 -17.85 -0.86 8.72
N ASP A 90 -19.02 -0.24 8.60
CA ASP A 90 -20.24 -0.92 8.15
C ASP A 90 -20.10 -1.45 6.72
N GLU A 91 -19.38 -0.74 5.85
CA GLU A 91 -19.07 -1.18 4.48
C GLU A 91 -18.14 -2.41 4.42
N ARG A 92 -17.39 -2.72 5.48
CA ARG A 92 -16.47 -3.87 5.49
C ARG A 92 -17.17 -5.22 5.65
N GLY A 93 -18.42 -5.22 6.12
CA GLY A 93 -19.18 -6.43 6.39
C GLY A 93 -18.74 -7.15 7.68
N GLU A 94 -18.92 -8.47 7.71
CA GLU A 94 -18.68 -9.28 8.90
C GLU A 94 -17.18 -9.55 9.13
N PRO A 95 -16.71 -9.52 10.40
CA PRO A 95 -15.34 -9.84 10.74
C PRO A 95 -15.04 -11.32 10.49
N ARG A 96 -13.78 -11.62 10.17
CA ARG A 96 -13.32 -12.94 9.72
C ARG A 96 -12.06 -13.38 10.46
N PRO A 97 -11.80 -14.70 10.56
CA PRO A 97 -10.52 -15.18 11.07
C PRO A 97 -9.35 -14.66 10.23
N SER A 98 -8.24 -14.34 10.88
CA SER A 98 -6.99 -13.98 10.21
C SER A 98 -6.49 -15.10 9.30
N TRP A 99 -5.82 -14.75 8.21
CA TRP A 99 -5.14 -15.66 7.28
C TRP A 99 -4.23 -16.67 7.97
N ILE A 100 -3.62 -16.30 9.10
CA ILE A 100 -2.67 -17.16 9.84
C ILE A 100 -3.37 -18.32 10.58
N VAL A 101 -4.68 -18.23 10.81
CA VAL A 101 -5.44 -19.24 11.56
C VAL A 101 -5.41 -20.58 10.82
N GLY A 102 -4.96 -21.64 11.50
CA GLY A 102 -4.82 -22.97 10.92
C GLY A 102 -3.62 -23.15 9.99
N ARG A 103 -2.74 -22.15 9.88
CA ARG A 103 -1.48 -22.23 9.11
C ARG A 103 -0.27 -22.38 10.01
N GLN A 104 0.79 -22.97 9.47
CA GLN A 104 2.10 -22.96 10.12
C GLN A 104 2.67 -21.53 10.10
N VAL A 105 3.30 -21.11 11.21
CA VAL A 105 4.06 -19.85 11.25
C VAL A 105 5.30 -20.02 10.38
N LEU A 106 5.37 -19.25 9.29
CA LEU A 106 6.48 -19.26 8.36
C LEU A 106 7.25 -17.94 8.43
N PRO A 107 8.58 -17.97 8.28
CA PRO A 107 9.37 -16.76 8.15
C PRO A 107 9.10 -16.07 6.82
N LEU A 108 9.22 -14.75 6.81
CA LEU A 108 9.19 -13.91 5.61
C LEU A 108 10.62 -13.62 5.14
N CYS A 109 10.86 -13.88 3.87
CA CYS A 109 12.08 -13.53 3.17
C CYS A 109 11.81 -12.52 2.05
N ASP A 110 12.84 -11.72 1.74
CA ASP A 110 12.93 -10.95 0.50
C ASP A 110 14.27 -11.29 -0.16
N ARG A 111 14.22 -11.90 -1.36
CA ARG A 111 15.42 -12.32 -2.10
C ARG A 111 16.37 -13.15 -1.23
N GLN A 112 15.81 -14.14 -0.52
CA GLN A 112 16.54 -15.03 0.40
C GLN A 112 17.10 -14.37 1.67
N ARG A 113 16.87 -13.05 1.89
CA ARG A 113 17.18 -12.37 3.15
C ARG A 113 16.01 -12.55 4.12
N LEU A 114 16.27 -13.14 5.28
CA LEU A 114 15.28 -13.22 6.36
C LEU A 114 14.89 -11.81 6.82
N ILE A 115 13.60 -11.49 6.78
CA ILE A 115 13.04 -10.21 7.22
C ILE A 115 12.33 -10.37 8.55
N MET A 116 11.44 -11.36 8.67
CA MET A 116 10.68 -11.65 9.88
C MET A 116 10.60 -13.15 10.13
N THR A 117 10.63 -13.55 11.40
CA THR A 117 10.46 -14.96 11.81
C THR A 117 9.01 -15.44 11.71
N SER A 118 8.06 -14.51 11.73
CA SER A 118 6.64 -14.73 11.42
C SER A 118 6.23 -13.77 10.31
N ALA A 119 5.59 -14.30 9.27
CA ALA A 119 5.29 -13.55 8.05
C ALA A 119 4.40 -12.32 8.25
N LEU A 120 3.54 -12.31 9.27
CA LEU A 120 2.69 -11.18 9.65
C LEU A 120 3.15 -10.49 10.95
N ASP A 121 4.33 -10.85 11.46
CA ASP A 121 4.80 -10.43 12.80
C ASP A 121 3.74 -10.76 13.88
N LEU A 122 2.98 -11.84 13.69
CA LEU A 122 1.95 -12.35 14.60
C LEU A 122 2.38 -13.70 15.15
N GLU A 123 2.17 -13.91 16.43
CA GLU A 123 2.34 -15.19 17.10
C GLU A 123 0.97 -15.87 17.27
N PRO A 124 0.87 -17.20 17.23
CA PRO A 124 -0.40 -17.90 17.43
C PRO A 124 -1.08 -17.60 18.78
N SER A 125 -0.32 -17.12 19.77
CA SER A 125 -0.80 -16.71 21.09
C SER A 125 -1.31 -15.25 21.14
N ASP A 126 -1.15 -14.46 20.07
CA ASP A 126 -1.63 -13.09 20.06
C ASP A 126 -3.17 -13.05 20.07
N PRO A 127 -3.81 -12.18 20.89
CA PRO A 127 -5.26 -12.09 20.96
C PRO A 127 -5.89 -11.76 19.62
N MET A 128 -5.20 -10.97 18.78
CA MET A 128 -5.65 -10.64 17.43
C MET A 128 -5.86 -11.89 16.57
N VAL A 129 -5.06 -12.95 16.74
CA VAL A 129 -5.16 -14.19 15.96
C VAL A 129 -6.40 -15.02 16.34
N SER A 130 -6.79 -14.97 17.62
CA SER A 130 -7.98 -15.69 18.12
C SER A 130 -9.29 -14.93 17.89
N ARG A 131 -9.23 -13.71 17.35
CA ARG A 131 -10.39 -12.86 17.07
C ARG A 131 -10.75 -12.93 15.59
N CYS A 132 -12.05 -12.84 15.31
CA CYS A 132 -12.51 -12.43 14.00
C CYS A 132 -12.39 -10.91 13.89
N LEU A 133 -11.70 -10.42 12.87
CA LEU A 133 -11.47 -9.00 12.60
C LEU A 133 -11.60 -8.73 11.09
N ASP A 134 -11.47 -7.47 10.69
CA ASP A 134 -11.36 -7.15 9.27
C ASP A 134 -10.14 -7.85 8.63
N PRO A 135 -10.25 -8.49 7.44
CA PRO A 135 -9.10 -9.09 6.75
C PRO A 135 -7.95 -8.11 6.48
N GLY A 136 -8.24 -6.81 6.41
CA GLY A 136 -7.23 -5.75 6.33
C GLY A 136 -6.23 -5.75 7.49
N PHE A 137 -6.57 -6.34 8.65
CA PHE A 137 -5.62 -6.53 9.75
C PHE A 137 -4.45 -7.43 9.39
N ASP A 138 -4.60 -8.39 8.47
CA ASP A 138 -3.49 -9.24 8.04
C ASP A 138 -2.46 -8.43 7.24
N LEU A 139 -2.93 -7.63 6.27
CA LEU A 139 -2.07 -6.69 5.55
C LEU A 139 -1.39 -5.72 6.52
N VAL A 140 -2.15 -5.11 7.42
CA VAL A 140 -1.62 -4.15 8.38
C VAL A 140 -0.60 -4.78 9.33
N SER A 141 -0.79 -6.05 9.70
CA SER A 141 0.17 -6.79 10.52
C SER A 141 1.51 -6.99 9.80
N LEU A 142 1.48 -7.32 8.51
CA LEU A 142 2.67 -7.31 7.64
C LEU A 142 3.32 -5.92 7.60
N LEU A 143 2.53 -4.87 7.33
CA LEU A 143 3.06 -3.51 7.18
C LEU A 143 3.70 -2.99 8.47
N VAL A 144 3.02 -3.13 9.61
CA VAL A 144 3.56 -2.74 10.93
C VAL A 144 4.83 -3.53 11.23
N GLY A 145 4.84 -4.84 10.97
CA GLY A 145 6.01 -5.69 11.15
C GLY A 145 7.23 -5.25 10.34
N LEU A 146 7.02 -4.77 9.11
CA LEU A 146 8.06 -4.20 8.25
C LEU A 146 8.51 -2.81 8.73
N TYR A 147 7.58 -1.92 9.09
CA TYR A 147 7.91 -0.57 9.56
C TYR A 147 8.73 -0.58 10.85
N VAL A 148 8.39 -1.40 11.85
CA VAL A 148 9.19 -1.48 13.10
C VAL A 148 10.58 -2.09 12.94
N ARG A 149 10.89 -2.63 11.75
CA ARG A 149 12.20 -3.15 11.36
C ARG A 149 12.91 -2.25 10.34
N ASP A 150 12.40 -1.05 10.12
CA ASP A 150 12.90 -0.06 9.16
C ASP A 150 12.87 -0.54 7.69
N GLU A 151 12.11 -1.59 7.37
CA GLU A 151 11.92 -2.13 6.01
C GLU A 151 10.84 -1.35 5.25
N THR A 152 10.93 -0.02 5.30
CA THR A 152 9.92 0.93 4.80
C THR A 152 9.63 0.73 3.30
N ARG A 153 10.66 0.50 2.48
CA ARG A 153 10.48 0.27 1.03
C ARG A 153 9.69 -1.02 0.76
N LEU A 154 9.95 -2.08 1.53
CA LEU A 154 9.19 -3.34 1.42
C LEU A 154 7.74 -3.15 1.86
N ALA A 155 7.49 -2.36 2.92
CA ALA A 155 6.13 -2.04 3.36
C ALA A 155 5.34 -1.29 2.27
N HIS A 156 5.95 -0.27 1.66
CA HIS A 156 5.35 0.48 0.57
C HIS A 156 5.08 -0.38 -0.67
N TYR A 157 6.04 -1.23 -1.04
CA TYR A 157 5.87 -2.21 -2.12
C TYR A 157 4.73 -3.19 -1.82
N ALA A 158 4.67 -3.73 -0.60
CA ALA A 158 3.67 -4.69 -0.19
C ALA A 158 2.26 -4.09 -0.24
N LEU A 159 2.09 -2.86 0.25
CA LEU A 159 0.84 -2.11 0.17
C LEU A 159 0.41 -1.87 -1.29
N ASP A 160 1.31 -1.35 -2.14
CA ASP A 160 1.03 -1.11 -3.56
C ASP A 160 0.60 -2.39 -4.27
N ARG A 161 1.38 -3.47 -4.10
CA ARG A 161 1.06 -4.76 -4.72
C ARG A 161 -0.29 -5.25 -4.23
N TYR A 162 -0.51 -5.35 -2.92
CA TYR A 162 -1.75 -5.87 -2.35
C TYR A 162 -2.98 -5.14 -2.93
N LEU A 163 -2.98 -3.80 -2.97
CA LEU A 163 -4.09 -3.00 -3.49
C LEU A 163 -4.28 -3.14 -5.02
N ARG A 164 -3.17 -3.22 -5.78
CA ARG A 164 -3.22 -3.46 -7.24
C ARG A 164 -3.68 -4.87 -7.61
N LEU A 165 -3.52 -5.83 -6.71
CA LEU A 165 -4.08 -7.15 -6.87
C LEU A 165 -5.51 -7.15 -6.36
N SER A 166 -5.76 -7.05 -5.05
CA SER A 166 -7.10 -7.12 -4.43
C SER A 166 -8.13 -6.16 -5.00
N GLY A 167 -7.78 -4.88 -5.17
CA GLY A 167 -8.71 -3.79 -5.51
C GLY A 167 -9.43 -3.19 -4.32
N ASP A 168 -9.06 -3.61 -3.11
CA ASP A 168 -9.62 -3.13 -1.85
C ASP A 168 -9.04 -1.76 -1.45
N TYR A 169 -9.25 -0.74 -2.28
CA TYR A 169 -8.78 0.62 -1.99
C TYR A 169 -9.55 1.27 -0.83
N SER A 170 -10.78 0.82 -0.54
CA SER A 170 -11.58 1.35 0.58
C SER A 170 -10.95 1.05 1.94
N LEU A 171 -10.18 -0.03 2.07
CA LEU A 171 -9.36 -0.33 3.24
C LEU A 171 -8.50 0.86 3.70
N MET A 172 -8.04 1.69 2.76
CA MET A 172 -7.18 2.83 3.07
C MET A 172 -7.85 3.87 3.98
N ARG A 173 -9.18 3.90 4.05
CA ARG A 173 -9.89 4.76 5.00
C ARG A 173 -9.77 4.31 6.46
N LEU A 174 -9.52 3.02 6.68
CA LEU A 174 -9.43 2.40 8.01
C LEU A 174 -8.00 2.01 8.40
N ILE A 175 -7.04 2.11 7.46
CA ILE A 175 -5.69 1.55 7.63
C ILE A 175 -4.95 2.14 8.84
N SER A 176 -5.13 3.42 9.15
CA SER A 176 -4.48 4.06 10.30
C SER A 176 -5.02 3.51 11.61
N VAL A 177 -6.35 3.35 11.75
CA VAL A 177 -6.97 2.74 12.93
C VAL A 177 -6.46 1.31 13.12
N PHE A 178 -6.45 0.51 12.07
CA PHE A 178 -5.94 -0.86 12.14
C PHE A 178 -4.45 -0.89 12.51
N ALA A 179 -3.65 0.02 11.93
CA ALA A 179 -2.22 0.11 12.20
C ALA A 179 -1.94 0.50 13.65
N VAL A 180 -2.67 1.47 14.21
CA VAL A 180 -2.55 1.83 15.63
C VAL A 180 -2.93 0.65 16.51
N CYS A 181 -4.08 -0.01 16.29
CA CYS A 181 -4.47 -1.21 17.02
C CYS A 181 -3.37 -2.29 16.99
N ARG A 182 -2.79 -2.51 15.81
CA ARG A 182 -1.72 -3.51 15.63
C ARG A 182 -0.40 -3.10 16.29
N CYS A 183 -0.10 -1.81 16.32
CA CYS A 183 1.05 -1.29 17.07
C CYS A 183 0.86 -1.48 18.57
N LEU A 184 -0.34 -1.21 19.12
CA LEU A 184 -0.65 -1.49 20.52
C LEU A 184 -0.46 -2.98 20.86
N ALA A 185 -0.94 -3.89 20.01
CA ALA A 185 -0.69 -5.33 20.18
C ALA A 185 0.80 -5.69 20.16
N GLY A 186 1.58 -5.06 19.27
CA GLY A 186 3.04 -5.21 19.23
C GLY A 186 3.72 -4.71 20.50
N ALA A 187 3.32 -3.54 21.00
CA ALA A 187 3.79 -2.98 22.27
C ALA A 187 3.45 -3.90 23.44
N ARG A 188 2.23 -4.46 23.48
CA ARG A 188 1.80 -5.41 24.52
C ARG A 188 2.68 -6.64 24.50
N ARG A 189 2.88 -7.23 23.32
CA ARG A 189 3.71 -8.42 23.14
C ARG A 189 5.16 -8.19 23.58
N ALA A 190 5.74 -7.02 23.28
CA ALA A 190 7.06 -6.65 23.77
C ALA A 190 7.11 -6.71 25.31
N LEU A 191 6.15 -6.08 26.00
CA LEU A 191 6.05 -6.12 27.47
C LEU A 191 5.72 -7.51 28.04
N GLN A 192 5.14 -8.41 27.26
CA GLN A 192 4.83 -9.78 27.67
C GLN A 192 6.04 -10.70 27.70
N ARG A 193 7.14 -10.34 27.04
CA ARG A 193 8.40 -11.12 27.11
C ARG A 193 9.09 -11.03 28.48
N SER A 194 8.66 -10.12 29.37
CA SER A 194 9.09 -10.12 30.76
C SER A 194 8.36 -11.21 31.54
N GLU A 195 8.99 -12.37 31.71
CA GLU A 195 8.38 -13.56 32.34
C GLU A 195 8.38 -13.53 33.88
N SER A 196 9.34 -12.85 34.51
CA SER A 196 9.64 -13.05 35.94
C SER A 196 9.60 -11.80 36.82
N GLY A 197 9.48 -10.61 36.24
CA GLY A 197 9.61 -9.33 36.96
C GLY A 197 10.99 -9.10 37.59
N ARG A 198 11.97 -9.98 37.30
CA ARG A 198 13.35 -9.96 37.81
C ARG A 198 14.37 -9.94 36.67
N GLU A 199 13.97 -9.44 35.50
CA GLU A 199 14.88 -9.31 34.37
C GLU A 199 16.03 -8.34 34.71
N PRO A 200 17.27 -8.63 34.28
CA PRO A 200 18.37 -7.68 34.38
C PRO A 200 18.00 -6.33 33.75
N ALA A 201 18.56 -5.24 34.29
CA ALA A 201 18.26 -3.88 33.82
C ALA A 201 18.43 -3.69 32.30
N PHE A 202 19.42 -4.35 31.68
CA PHE A 202 19.62 -4.28 30.23
C PHE A 202 18.46 -4.89 29.43
N ARG A 203 17.91 -6.03 29.86
CA ARG A 203 16.77 -6.67 29.20
C ARG A 203 15.49 -5.86 29.36
N LEU A 204 15.28 -5.27 30.54
CA LEU A 204 14.15 -4.36 30.76
C LEU A 204 14.25 -3.14 29.84
N ALA A 205 15.45 -2.59 29.65
CA ALA A 205 15.68 -1.49 28.71
C ALA A 205 15.40 -1.90 27.26
N GLU A 206 15.81 -3.09 26.82
CA GLU A 206 15.50 -3.63 25.49
C GLU A 206 13.99 -3.81 25.27
N ILE A 207 13.30 -4.42 26.23
CA ILE A 207 11.84 -4.61 26.19
C ILE A 207 11.11 -3.26 26.08
N MET A 208 11.50 -2.29 26.91
CA MET A 208 10.89 -0.95 26.87
C MET A 208 11.22 -0.21 25.57
N THR A 209 12.42 -0.38 25.02
CA THR A 209 12.81 0.20 23.73
C THR A 209 11.94 -0.34 22.60
N GLU A 210 11.67 -1.64 22.59
CA GLU A 210 10.79 -2.26 21.59
C GLU A 210 9.33 -1.83 21.78
N CYS A 211 8.84 -1.77 23.02
CA CYS A 211 7.50 -1.27 23.34
C CYS A 211 7.31 0.16 22.80
N ARG A 212 8.26 1.06 23.11
CA ARG A 212 8.23 2.45 22.62
C ARG A 212 8.31 2.54 21.12
N ARG A 213 9.11 1.70 20.46
CA ARG A 213 9.16 1.66 18.98
C ARG A 213 7.77 1.43 18.36
N TYR A 214 6.94 0.56 18.95
CA TYR A 214 5.57 0.37 18.48
C TYR A 214 4.66 1.57 18.81
N LEU A 215 4.77 2.18 20.00
CA LEU A 215 3.99 3.37 20.35
C LEU A 215 4.35 4.57 19.46
N ASP A 216 5.63 4.79 19.20
CA ASP A 216 6.13 5.83 18.30
C ASP A 216 5.61 5.62 16.87
N LEU A 217 5.61 4.37 16.39
CA LEU A 217 5.01 4.06 15.09
C LEU A 217 3.50 4.32 15.08
N ALA A 218 2.78 3.98 16.17
CA ALA A 218 1.35 4.26 16.30
C ALA A 218 1.06 5.77 16.20
N GLU A 219 1.86 6.62 16.85
CA GLU A 219 1.75 8.08 16.74
C GLU A 219 2.09 8.58 15.33
N GLN A 220 3.09 8.00 14.68
CA GLN A 220 3.46 8.37 13.31
C GLN A 220 2.38 8.06 12.27
N VAL A 221 1.66 6.94 12.44
CA VAL A 221 0.59 6.52 11.51
C VAL A 221 -0.78 7.13 11.84
N SER A 222 -0.98 7.64 13.06
CA SER A 222 -2.20 8.37 13.46
C SER A 222 -2.18 9.83 12.99
N ASN A 223 -1.00 10.38 12.68
CA ASN A 223 -0.85 11.73 12.16
C ASN A 223 -1.51 11.90 10.79
N PHE A 224 -2.42 12.87 10.69
CA PHE A 224 -3.01 13.27 9.43
C PHE A 224 -1.96 13.93 8.52
N ARG A 225 -2.05 13.66 7.21
CA ARG A 225 -1.13 14.18 6.20
C ARG A 225 -1.89 14.84 5.06
N PHE A 226 -1.24 15.77 4.37
CA PHE A 226 -1.73 16.36 3.12
C PHE A 226 -1.04 15.67 1.94
N PRO A 227 -1.63 14.57 1.42
CA PRO A 227 -0.95 13.76 0.41
C PRO A 227 -0.91 14.47 -0.95
N PRO A 228 0.21 14.36 -1.68
CA PRO A 228 0.27 14.79 -3.07
C PRO A 228 -0.48 13.81 -4.00
N LEU A 229 -1.01 14.36 -5.10
CA LEU A 229 -1.43 13.58 -6.27
C LEU A 229 -0.36 13.70 -7.37
N ILE A 230 0.16 12.57 -7.82
CA ILE A 230 1.16 12.47 -8.88
C ILE A 230 0.52 11.83 -10.10
N ILE A 231 0.48 12.55 -11.22
CA ILE A 231 -0.08 12.09 -12.49
C ILE A 231 1.07 11.80 -13.44
N GLY A 232 1.29 10.52 -13.74
CA GLY A 232 2.24 10.12 -14.77
C GLY A 232 1.66 10.33 -16.17
N VAL A 233 2.44 10.94 -17.06
CA VAL A 233 2.09 11.16 -18.46
C VAL A 233 3.20 10.56 -19.31
N GLY A 234 2.85 9.71 -20.27
CA GLY A 234 3.83 9.10 -21.15
C GLY A 234 3.28 7.93 -21.95
N VAL A 235 3.74 7.81 -23.18
CA VAL A 235 3.40 6.71 -24.09
C VAL A 235 4.07 5.39 -23.66
N SER A 236 3.63 4.28 -24.25
CA SER A 236 4.28 2.98 -24.11
C SER A 236 5.78 3.07 -24.43
N GLY A 237 6.62 2.43 -23.61
CA GLY A 237 8.08 2.47 -23.79
C GLY A 237 8.79 3.65 -23.12
N SER A 238 8.07 4.68 -22.67
CA SER A 238 8.65 5.87 -22.01
C SER A 238 9.34 5.60 -20.66
N GLY A 239 9.22 4.40 -20.09
CA GLY A 239 9.81 4.07 -18.80
C GLY A 239 8.97 4.50 -17.58
N LYS A 240 7.81 5.14 -17.78
CA LYS A 240 6.87 5.56 -16.72
C LYS A 240 6.67 4.52 -15.63
N SER A 241 6.26 3.29 -15.95
CA SER A 241 5.98 2.28 -14.92
C SER A 241 7.18 1.91 -14.05
N ARG A 242 8.42 2.04 -14.57
CA ARG A 242 9.66 1.84 -13.77
C ARG A 242 9.83 2.97 -12.77
N PHE A 243 9.75 4.21 -13.22
CA PHE A 243 9.93 5.37 -12.33
C PHE A 243 8.77 5.54 -11.35
N MET A 244 7.54 5.24 -11.76
CA MET A 244 6.37 5.23 -10.88
C MET A 244 6.51 4.20 -9.76
N ALA A 245 7.11 3.03 -10.01
CA ALA A 245 7.41 2.05 -8.96
C ALA A 245 8.42 2.61 -7.93
N GLU A 246 9.46 3.31 -8.38
CA GLU A 246 10.42 3.95 -7.47
C GLU A 246 9.76 5.07 -6.64
N ILE A 247 8.86 5.87 -7.23
CA ILE A 247 8.10 6.90 -6.51
C ILE A 247 7.26 6.26 -5.40
N VAL A 248 6.53 5.20 -5.73
CA VAL A 248 5.69 4.43 -4.80
C VAL A 248 6.49 3.96 -3.60
N GLU A 249 7.63 3.29 -3.84
CA GLU A 249 8.48 2.75 -2.78
C GLU A 249 9.12 3.83 -1.91
N ARG A 250 9.41 5.02 -2.46
CA ARG A 250 10.01 6.13 -1.70
C ARG A 250 9.00 6.92 -0.89
N LEU A 251 7.84 7.23 -1.48
CA LEU A 251 6.84 8.11 -0.87
C LEU A 251 5.78 7.37 -0.05
N GLY A 252 5.70 6.04 -0.18
CA GLY A 252 4.56 5.28 0.34
C GLY A 252 3.28 5.60 -0.42
N ALA A 253 3.41 5.95 -1.70
CA ALA A 253 2.27 6.29 -2.53
C ALA A 253 1.55 5.04 -3.03
N VAL A 254 0.23 5.09 -3.13
CA VAL A 254 -0.57 4.03 -3.74
C VAL A 254 -0.72 4.30 -5.23
N ARG A 255 -0.40 3.30 -6.06
CA ARG A 255 -0.52 3.41 -7.51
C ARG A 255 -1.86 2.90 -8.02
N LEU A 256 -2.52 3.76 -8.80
CA LEU A 256 -3.70 3.42 -9.58
C LEU A 256 -3.29 3.16 -11.03
N CYS A 257 -3.34 1.90 -11.46
CA CYS A 257 -2.92 1.49 -12.80
C CYS A 257 -4.14 1.38 -13.73
N SER A 258 -4.15 2.12 -14.84
CA SER A 258 -5.28 2.10 -15.77
C SER A 258 -5.56 0.71 -16.35
N ASP A 259 -4.52 -0.09 -16.60
CA ASP A 259 -4.69 -1.43 -17.18
C ASP A 259 -5.34 -2.39 -16.18
N ALA A 260 -4.97 -2.30 -14.90
CA ALA A 260 -5.58 -3.09 -13.83
C ALA A 260 -7.04 -2.68 -13.59
N GLU A 261 -7.32 -1.38 -13.51
CA GLU A 261 -8.70 -0.90 -13.32
C GLU A 261 -9.60 -1.15 -14.52
N ARG A 262 -9.05 -1.06 -15.74
CA ARG A 262 -9.77 -1.42 -16.96
C ARG A 262 -10.19 -2.87 -16.90
N ARG A 263 -9.26 -3.79 -16.63
CA ARG A 263 -9.57 -5.23 -16.46
C ARG A 263 -10.66 -5.46 -15.42
N ARG A 264 -10.55 -4.82 -14.25
CA ARG A 264 -11.56 -4.92 -13.17
C ARG A 264 -12.94 -4.45 -13.59
N LEU A 265 -13.06 -3.39 -14.39
CA LEU A 265 -14.34 -2.90 -14.91
C LEU A 265 -15.07 -3.94 -15.78
N PHE A 266 -14.34 -4.87 -16.38
CA PHE A 266 -14.87 -5.97 -17.19
C PHE A 266 -14.90 -7.31 -16.44
N GLY A 267 -14.63 -7.33 -15.13
CA GLY A 267 -14.62 -8.55 -14.32
C GLY A 267 -13.41 -9.46 -14.58
N ILE A 268 -12.39 -8.95 -15.28
CA ILE A 268 -11.16 -9.67 -15.58
C ILE A 268 -10.20 -9.52 -14.40
N ASP A 269 -9.56 -10.63 -13.99
CA ASP A 269 -8.50 -10.57 -13.00
C ASP A 269 -7.33 -9.71 -13.55
N PRO A 270 -6.89 -8.65 -12.84
CA PRO A 270 -5.72 -7.88 -13.22
C PRO A 270 -4.49 -8.72 -13.57
N GLN A 271 -4.34 -9.92 -12.97
CA GLN A 271 -3.22 -10.83 -13.22
C GLN A 271 -3.41 -11.82 -14.36
N ALA A 272 -4.59 -11.87 -15.00
CA ALA A 272 -4.83 -12.80 -16.10
C ALA A 272 -3.82 -12.56 -17.26
N VAL A 273 -3.16 -13.64 -17.69
CA VAL A 273 -2.18 -13.65 -18.78
C VAL A 273 -2.87 -13.71 -20.13
N GLU A 274 -3.94 -14.49 -20.23
CA GLU A 274 -4.81 -14.62 -21.39
C GLU A 274 -6.23 -14.31 -20.96
N PHE A 275 -6.91 -13.46 -21.72
CA PHE A 275 -8.36 -13.34 -21.66
C PHE A 275 -8.85 -13.16 -23.10
N ASP A 276 -9.84 -13.95 -23.47
CA ASP A 276 -10.51 -13.85 -24.75
C ASP A 276 -11.74 -12.96 -24.57
N GLU A 277 -11.87 -11.89 -25.33
CA GLU A 277 -13.03 -11.03 -25.23
C GLU A 277 -13.54 -10.58 -26.59
N GLY A 278 -14.80 -10.95 -26.86
CA GLY A 278 -15.66 -10.26 -27.83
C GLY A 278 -16.05 -8.84 -27.41
N VAL A 279 -15.34 -8.22 -26.45
CA VAL A 279 -15.58 -6.88 -25.90
C VAL A 279 -14.31 -6.03 -26.06
N ASP A 280 -14.45 -4.87 -26.71
CA ASP A 280 -13.35 -3.91 -26.85
C ASP A 280 -13.18 -3.09 -25.56
N ILE A 281 -12.33 -3.59 -24.65
CA ILE A 281 -12.00 -2.89 -23.40
C ILE A 281 -11.22 -1.58 -23.64
N PHE A 282 -10.75 -1.33 -24.86
CA PHE A 282 -10.02 -0.11 -25.25
C PHE A 282 -10.88 0.86 -26.07
N SER A 283 -12.19 0.60 -26.22
CA SER A 283 -13.11 1.54 -26.83
C SER A 283 -13.06 2.91 -26.14
N ALA A 284 -13.51 3.97 -26.84
CA ALA A 284 -13.55 5.31 -26.27
C ALA A 284 -14.38 5.37 -24.97
N GLU A 285 -15.53 4.68 -24.94
CA GLU A 285 -16.39 4.59 -23.76
C GLU A 285 -15.71 3.83 -22.62
N SER A 286 -15.08 2.69 -22.91
CA SER A 286 -14.34 1.89 -21.93
C SER A 286 -13.17 2.69 -21.32
N THR A 287 -12.49 3.48 -22.16
CA THR A 287 -11.42 4.38 -21.75
C THR A 287 -11.95 5.48 -20.83
N GLU A 288 -13.06 6.14 -21.18
CA GLU A 288 -13.68 7.17 -20.34
C GLU A 288 -14.07 6.61 -18.97
N ARG A 289 -14.77 5.47 -18.93
CA ARG A 289 -15.15 4.78 -17.69
C ARG A 289 -13.92 4.44 -16.82
N THR A 290 -12.83 4.02 -17.44
CA THR A 290 -11.57 3.74 -16.74
C THR A 290 -11.01 4.99 -16.07
N TYR A 291 -10.96 6.13 -16.77
CA TYR A 291 -10.45 7.38 -16.18
C TYR A 291 -11.37 7.96 -15.11
N GLN A 292 -12.70 7.84 -15.26
CA GLN A 292 -13.66 8.18 -14.21
C GLN A 292 -13.43 7.34 -12.94
N ARG A 293 -13.22 6.03 -13.11
CA ARG A 293 -12.87 5.14 -12.00
C ARG A 293 -11.55 5.55 -11.33
N LEU A 294 -10.50 5.83 -12.10
CA LEU A 294 -9.22 6.31 -11.57
C LEU A 294 -9.38 7.60 -10.76
N ALA A 295 -10.17 8.56 -11.25
CA ALA A 295 -10.45 9.80 -10.55
C ALA A 295 -11.21 9.56 -9.23
N SER A 296 -12.22 8.69 -9.24
CA SER A 296 -12.96 8.32 -8.02
C SER A 296 -12.04 7.68 -6.97
N LEU A 297 -11.21 6.72 -7.38
CA LEU A 297 -10.24 6.05 -6.50
C LEU A 297 -9.17 7.02 -6.00
N ALA A 298 -8.70 7.95 -6.83
CA ALA A 298 -7.75 8.98 -6.42
C ALA A 298 -8.37 9.87 -5.33
N GLY A 299 -9.61 10.31 -5.53
CA GLY A 299 -10.34 11.08 -4.53
C GLY A 299 -10.54 10.34 -3.21
N LEU A 300 -10.77 9.03 -3.26
CA LEU A 300 -10.86 8.16 -2.08
C LEU A 300 -9.54 8.14 -1.29
N LEU A 301 -8.43 7.86 -1.98
CA LEU A 301 -7.11 7.74 -1.37
C LEU A 301 -6.61 9.07 -0.80
N LEU A 302 -6.82 10.17 -1.53
CA LEU A 302 -6.46 11.51 -1.08
C LEU A 302 -7.25 11.92 0.18
N ASN A 303 -8.55 11.58 0.24
CA ASN A 303 -9.37 11.81 1.44
C ASN A 303 -8.91 10.96 2.64
N ALA A 304 -8.29 9.81 2.38
CA ALA A 304 -7.68 8.96 3.40
C ALA A 304 -6.27 9.42 3.82
N GLY A 305 -5.77 10.55 3.29
CA GLY A 305 -4.44 11.06 3.61
C GLY A 305 -3.29 10.32 2.91
N ILE A 306 -3.58 9.57 1.84
CA ILE A 306 -2.61 8.68 1.18
C ILE A 306 -2.05 9.31 -0.10
N PRO A 307 -0.71 9.46 -0.22
CA PRO A 307 -0.07 9.88 -1.46
C PRO A 307 -0.50 8.99 -2.61
N THR A 308 -0.92 9.58 -3.73
CA THR A 308 -1.54 8.80 -4.81
C THR A 308 -0.83 9.04 -6.13
N CYS A 309 -0.58 7.94 -6.85
CA CYS A 309 0.14 7.90 -8.10
C CYS A 309 -0.75 7.36 -9.22
N ILE A 310 -1.01 8.13 -10.28
CA ILE A 310 -1.74 7.65 -11.45
C ILE A 310 -0.76 7.08 -12.47
N ASP A 311 -0.78 5.76 -12.66
CA ASP A 311 -0.01 5.04 -13.69
C ASP A 311 -0.94 4.72 -14.87
N ALA A 312 -1.21 5.77 -15.65
CA ALA A 312 -1.93 5.73 -16.92
C ALA A 312 -1.12 6.48 -17.99
N THR A 313 -1.53 6.44 -19.26
CA THR A 313 -0.81 7.17 -20.32
C THR A 313 -1.11 8.67 -20.29
N CYS A 314 -2.33 9.06 -19.89
CA CYS A 314 -2.78 10.44 -19.69
C CYS A 314 -2.53 11.35 -20.92
N LEU A 315 -2.87 10.84 -22.10
CA LEU A 315 -2.49 11.44 -23.39
C LEU A 315 -3.31 12.69 -23.73
N THR A 316 -4.57 12.75 -23.30
CA THR A 316 -5.45 13.90 -23.60
C THR A 316 -5.55 14.86 -22.42
N ARG A 317 -5.82 16.13 -22.72
CA ARG A 317 -6.06 17.17 -21.72
C ARG A 317 -7.24 16.84 -20.83
N ALA A 318 -8.32 16.30 -21.40
CA ALA A 318 -9.50 15.90 -20.65
C ALA A 318 -9.17 14.85 -19.57
N GLN A 319 -8.34 13.86 -19.89
CA GLN A 319 -7.87 12.84 -18.94
C GLN A 319 -7.06 13.48 -17.79
N ARG A 320 -6.10 14.36 -18.14
CA ARG A 320 -5.26 15.03 -17.15
C ARG A 320 -6.05 15.99 -16.27
N GLN A 321 -6.97 16.75 -16.85
CA GLN A 321 -7.86 17.66 -16.12
C GLN A 321 -8.74 16.91 -15.11
N LEU A 322 -9.40 15.83 -15.53
CA LEU A 322 -10.27 15.01 -14.67
C LEU A 322 -9.53 14.50 -13.42
N LEU A 323 -8.28 14.06 -13.60
CA LEU A 323 -7.44 13.57 -12.51
C LEU A 323 -6.93 14.72 -11.64
N ARG A 324 -6.40 15.80 -12.26
CA ARG A 324 -5.87 16.98 -11.55
C ARG A 324 -6.91 17.61 -10.63
N GLN A 325 -8.15 17.71 -11.08
CA GLN A 325 -9.26 18.23 -10.29
C GLN A 325 -9.46 17.47 -8.96
N GLN A 326 -9.07 16.19 -8.86
CA GLN A 326 -9.18 15.45 -7.61
C GLN A 326 -8.25 15.99 -6.51
N GLY A 327 -7.03 16.42 -6.87
CA GLY A 327 -6.12 17.06 -5.92
C GLY A 327 -6.52 18.51 -5.65
N GLU A 328 -6.77 19.28 -6.71
CA GLU A 328 -7.04 20.73 -6.59
C GLU A 328 -8.31 21.05 -5.83
N ALA A 329 -9.41 20.31 -6.09
CA ALA A 329 -10.68 20.52 -5.38
C ALA A 329 -10.56 20.22 -3.87
N ARG A 330 -9.51 19.53 -3.45
CA ARG A 330 -9.19 19.22 -2.04
C ARG A 330 -8.10 20.13 -1.46
N GLY A 331 -7.59 21.08 -2.24
CA GLY A 331 -6.47 21.93 -1.84
C GLY A 331 -5.16 21.18 -1.65
N LEU A 332 -5.00 20.03 -2.32
CA LEU A 332 -3.82 19.18 -2.20
C LEU A 332 -2.81 19.44 -3.32
N PRO A 333 -1.50 19.25 -3.07
CA PRO A 333 -0.47 19.40 -4.09
C PRO A 333 -0.70 18.44 -5.27
N VAL A 334 -0.64 18.98 -6.49
CA VAL A 334 -0.69 18.18 -7.73
C VAL A 334 0.61 18.32 -8.50
N LEU A 335 1.12 17.17 -8.95
CA LEU A 335 2.29 17.04 -9.81
C LEU A 335 1.94 16.28 -11.07
N ILE A 336 2.35 16.80 -12.22
CA ILE A 336 2.26 16.11 -13.50
C ILE A 336 3.69 15.76 -13.90
N VAL A 337 3.98 14.47 -14.10
CA VAL A 337 5.32 14.01 -14.50
C VAL A 337 5.24 13.46 -15.93
N SER A 338 5.82 14.19 -16.88
CA SER A 338 6.00 13.77 -18.27
C SER A 338 7.25 12.90 -18.38
N PHE A 339 7.07 11.63 -18.73
CA PHE A 339 8.15 10.67 -18.97
C PHE A 339 8.50 10.67 -20.45
N GLU A 340 9.69 11.19 -20.77
CA GLU A 340 10.13 11.46 -22.13
C GLU A 340 11.28 10.51 -22.52
N ALA A 341 11.29 10.09 -23.78
CA ALA A 341 12.36 9.35 -24.43
C ALA A 341 12.25 9.59 -25.93
N ASP A 342 13.37 9.51 -26.66
CA ASP A 342 13.38 9.60 -28.11
C ASP A 342 12.72 8.37 -28.77
N ASP A 343 12.30 8.53 -30.02
CA ASP A 343 11.55 7.51 -30.77
C ASP A 343 12.31 6.20 -30.90
N GLU A 344 13.61 6.24 -31.18
CA GLU A 344 14.45 5.06 -31.33
C GLU A 344 14.52 4.27 -30.02
N THR A 345 14.65 4.98 -28.89
CA THR A 345 14.61 4.39 -27.56
C THR A 345 13.24 3.78 -27.24
N LEU A 346 12.13 4.46 -27.57
CA LEU A 346 10.77 3.94 -27.33
C LEU A 346 10.55 2.62 -28.07
N GLU A 347 10.86 2.59 -29.37
CA GLU A 347 10.72 1.41 -30.21
C GLU A 347 11.60 0.25 -29.72
N THR A 348 12.87 0.54 -29.43
CA THR A 348 13.82 -0.45 -28.91
C THR A 348 13.33 -1.08 -27.61
N ARG A 349 12.81 -0.26 -26.68
CA ARG A 349 12.27 -0.74 -25.39
C ARG A 349 11.02 -1.59 -25.58
N ILE A 350 10.14 -1.21 -26.50
CA ILE A 350 8.92 -1.97 -26.81
C ILE A 350 9.28 -3.34 -27.41
N ILE A 351 10.15 -3.37 -28.42
CA ILE A 351 10.60 -4.60 -29.08
C ILE A 351 11.24 -5.55 -28.05
N LYS A 352 12.17 -5.03 -27.23
CA LYS A 352 12.83 -5.81 -26.17
C LYS A 352 11.84 -6.38 -25.16
N ARG A 353 10.79 -5.62 -24.80
CA ARG A 353 9.74 -6.09 -23.89
C ARG A 353 8.87 -7.16 -24.53
N ALA A 354 8.43 -6.96 -25.77
CA ALA A 354 7.62 -7.92 -26.52
C ALA A 354 8.33 -9.27 -26.64
N HIS A 355 9.62 -9.29 -26.99
CA HIS A 355 10.42 -10.51 -27.03
C HIS A 355 10.52 -11.23 -25.67
N ARG A 356 10.66 -10.49 -24.56
CA ARG A 356 10.68 -11.09 -23.21
C ARG A 356 9.35 -11.72 -22.82
N GLN A 357 8.25 -11.20 -23.36
CA GLN A 357 6.89 -11.66 -23.08
C GLN A 357 6.41 -12.71 -24.11
N GLY A 358 7.21 -13.03 -25.12
CA GLY A 358 6.82 -13.95 -26.19
C GLY A 358 5.72 -13.40 -27.12
N VAL A 359 5.54 -12.07 -27.16
CA VAL A 359 4.50 -11.40 -27.96
C VAL A 359 5.12 -10.76 -29.21
N ASP A 360 4.37 -10.68 -30.30
CA ASP A 360 4.77 -9.99 -31.52
C ASP A 360 4.96 -8.47 -31.26
N PRO A 361 6.16 -7.90 -31.55
CA PRO A 361 6.39 -6.47 -31.44
C PRO A 361 5.45 -5.60 -32.28
N VAL A 362 4.94 -6.09 -33.43
CA VAL A 362 4.15 -5.31 -34.38
C VAL A 362 2.94 -4.66 -33.71
N THR A 363 2.13 -5.45 -32.99
CA THR A 363 0.95 -4.95 -32.28
C THR A 363 1.31 -3.89 -31.24
N SER A 364 2.43 -4.06 -30.55
CA SER A 364 2.89 -3.09 -29.54
C SER A 364 3.38 -1.78 -30.15
N LEU A 365 3.97 -1.82 -31.35
CA LEU A 365 4.42 -0.64 -32.09
C LEU A 365 3.24 0.12 -32.71
N GLU A 366 2.20 -0.59 -33.20
CA GLU A 366 0.96 0.04 -33.65
C GLU A 366 0.27 0.82 -32.52
N VAL A 367 0.26 0.26 -31.31
CA VAL A 367 -0.23 0.96 -30.10
C VAL A 367 0.57 2.22 -29.83
N LEU A 368 1.91 2.19 -29.92
CA LEU A 368 2.74 3.38 -29.76
C LEU A 368 2.38 4.47 -30.77
N GLN A 369 2.27 4.12 -32.06
CA GLN A 369 1.91 5.08 -33.11
C GLN A 369 0.53 5.70 -32.87
N HIS A 370 -0.44 4.90 -32.45
CA HIS A 370 -1.76 5.39 -32.09
C HIS A 370 -1.70 6.36 -30.89
N GLN A 371 -0.99 6.00 -29.82
CA GLN A 371 -0.83 6.85 -28.64
C GLN A 371 -0.16 8.19 -28.97
N ARG A 372 0.82 8.21 -29.89
CA ARG A 372 1.47 9.45 -30.35
C ARG A 372 0.49 10.38 -31.05
N ARG A 373 -0.40 9.85 -31.89
CA ARG A 373 -1.44 10.65 -32.57
C ARG A 373 -2.46 11.25 -31.60
N LEU A 374 -2.71 10.58 -30.48
CA LEU A 374 -3.62 11.04 -29.43
C LEU A 374 -2.98 12.02 -28.43
N PHE A 375 -1.66 12.18 -28.44
CA PHE A 375 -0.98 12.99 -27.45
C PHE A 375 -1.29 14.48 -27.68
N GLU A 376 -1.98 15.09 -26.71
CA GLU A 376 -2.27 16.52 -26.68
C GLU A 376 -1.27 17.24 -25.78
N ASP A 377 -0.60 18.25 -26.32
CA ASP A 377 0.41 19.03 -25.59
C ASP A 377 -0.18 19.75 -24.36
N PHE A 378 0.70 20.03 -23.39
CA PHE A 378 0.35 20.58 -22.09
C PHE A 378 -0.14 22.04 -22.18
N HIS A 379 -1.31 22.30 -21.60
CA HIS A 379 -1.88 23.63 -21.47
C HIS A 379 -1.15 24.46 -20.40
N ASP A 380 -1.32 25.79 -20.41
CA ASP A 380 -0.60 26.71 -19.51
C ASP A 380 -0.85 26.42 -18.02
N GLU A 381 -2.07 26.05 -17.65
CA GLU A 381 -2.39 25.60 -16.29
C GLU A 381 -1.61 24.35 -15.89
N GLU A 382 -1.42 23.40 -16.81
CA GLU A 382 -0.71 22.15 -16.54
C GLU A 382 0.79 22.39 -16.34
N ARG A 383 1.35 23.40 -17.03
CA ARG A 383 2.77 23.76 -16.94
C ARG A 383 3.17 24.20 -15.53
N GLN A 384 2.23 24.72 -14.74
CA GLN A 384 2.45 25.07 -13.34
C GLN A 384 2.66 23.85 -12.44
N HIS A 385 2.26 22.65 -12.88
CA HIS A 385 2.41 21.37 -12.17
C HIS A 385 3.41 20.42 -12.84
N LEU A 386 3.84 20.76 -14.06
CA LEU A 386 4.61 19.87 -14.93
C LEU A 386 6.07 19.73 -14.51
N LEU A 387 6.52 18.48 -14.41
CA LEU A 387 7.90 18.05 -14.36
C LEU A 387 8.17 17.22 -15.61
N ARG A 388 9.22 17.56 -16.36
CA ARG A 388 9.67 16.75 -17.50
C ARG A 388 10.85 15.90 -17.05
N LEU A 389 10.76 14.60 -17.30
CA LEU A 389 11.79 13.64 -16.98
C LEU A 389 12.25 12.93 -18.25
N ASP A 390 13.46 13.22 -18.68
CA ASP A 390 14.15 12.41 -19.67
C ASP A 390 14.56 11.08 -19.02
N THR A 391 13.94 10.00 -19.48
CA THR A 391 14.14 8.65 -18.95
C THR A 391 15.37 7.95 -19.54
N THR A 392 16.13 8.62 -20.39
CA THR A 392 17.40 8.15 -20.94
C THR A 392 18.60 8.69 -20.17
N ALA A 393 18.41 9.78 -19.40
CA ALA A 393 19.45 10.40 -18.60
C ALA A 393 19.92 9.47 -17.46
N GLU A 394 21.24 9.42 -17.25
CA GLU A 394 21.87 8.56 -16.22
C GLU A 394 21.42 8.94 -14.80
N ASN A 395 21.12 10.21 -14.56
CA ASN A 395 20.67 10.76 -13.27
C ASN A 395 19.14 10.94 -13.17
N ALA A 396 18.35 10.31 -14.04
CA ALA A 396 16.90 10.48 -14.06
C ALA A 396 16.23 10.16 -12.71
N THR A 397 16.71 9.13 -12.00
CA THR A 397 16.16 8.72 -10.70
C THR A 397 16.40 9.79 -9.63
N ASP A 398 17.60 10.35 -9.57
CA ASP A 398 17.96 11.39 -8.62
C ASP A 398 17.25 12.71 -8.93
N THR A 399 17.12 13.01 -10.22
CA THR A 399 16.35 14.15 -10.72
C THR A 399 14.89 14.07 -10.28
N LEU A 400 14.25 12.91 -10.46
CA LEU A 400 12.88 12.70 -10.04
C LEU A 400 12.71 12.87 -8.52
N ALA A 401 13.62 12.30 -7.73
CA ALA A 401 13.59 12.40 -6.28
C ALA A 401 13.74 13.85 -5.79
N MET A 402 14.70 14.59 -6.34
CA MET A 402 14.93 16.00 -6.03
C MET A 402 13.70 16.85 -6.37
N LEU A 403 13.12 16.66 -7.56
CA LEU A 403 11.98 17.46 -8.02
C LEU A 403 10.71 17.18 -7.20
N ILE A 404 10.49 15.93 -6.81
CA ILE A 404 9.42 15.55 -5.89
C ILE A 404 9.63 16.22 -4.53
N GLN A 405 10.85 16.21 -4.00
CA GLN A 405 11.11 16.83 -2.69
C GLN A 405 10.88 18.34 -2.70
N GLN A 406 11.39 19.04 -3.72
CA GLN A 406 11.25 20.49 -3.85
C GLN A 406 9.80 20.94 -3.98
N ARG A 407 8.94 20.14 -4.61
CA ARG A 407 7.58 20.56 -4.98
C ARG A 407 6.49 20.02 -4.04
N ILE A 408 6.83 19.06 -3.18
CA ILE A 408 5.91 18.47 -2.19
C ILE A 408 6.22 18.96 -0.77
N PHE A 409 7.49 19.19 -0.42
CA PHE A 409 7.89 19.49 0.97
C PHE A 409 8.42 20.93 1.20
N VAL A 410 8.50 21.77 0.16
CA VAL A 410 8.97 23.18 0.26
C VAL A 410 7.85 24.17 -0.09
N GLY A 411 6.62 23.69 -0.29
CA GLY A 411 5.43 24.49 -0.62
C GLY A 411 4.60 24.87 0.60
#